data_AF-A0A6B2XRI3-F1
#
_entry.id   AF-A0A6B2XRI3-F1
#
_cell.length_a   1.000
_cell.length_b   1.000
_cell.length_c   1.000
_cell.angle_alpha   90.00
_cell.angle_beta   90.00
_cell.angle_gamma   90.00
#
_symmetry.space_group_name_H-M   'P 1'
#
loop_
_entity.id
_entity.type
_entity.pdbx_description
1 polymer ?
#
loop_
_entity_poly.entity_id
_entity_poly.type
_entity_poly.pdbx_seq_one_letter_code
_entity_poly.pdbx_strand_id
1 'polypeptide(L)'
;VSLLREGSLLAAYDNVCIGDLGTTVGSCDGQGVFFDRAQLAAKGFVQGERGTVPGTDLAFDVPAIPAGQPDNATGDGQTIELEVPADAEQLSVIGTGTEKNQQAQGVLTFDDGSSQPIDLSFGDWSGAARNPV
;
A
#
# COMPACT_ATOMS: atom_id res chain seq x y z
N VAL A 1 18.93 17.33 1.99
CA VAL A 1 18.02 17.11 3.14
C VAL A 1 16.74 16.57 2.57
N SER A 2 16.25 15.43 3.06
CA SER A 2 14.92 14.91 2.72
C SER A 2 13.93 15.40 3.78
N LEU A 3 12.75 15.84 3.36
CA LEU A 3 11.68 16.26 4.25
C LEU A 3 10.60 15.19 4.24
N LEU A 4 10.11 14.83 5.42
CA LEU A 4 9.05 13.86 5.61
C LEU A 4 8.02 14.49 6.55
N ARG A 5 6.74 14.43 6.18
CA ARG A 5 5.63 14.88 7.02
C ARG A 5 5.23 13.72 7.94
N GLU A 6 5.30 13.95 9.24
CA GLU A 6 4.75 13.01 10.24
C GLU A 6 3.26 12.77 9.96
N GLY A 7 2.79 11.54 10.16
CA GLY A 7 1.41 11.14 9.85
C GLY A 7 1.12 10.86 8.38
N SER A 8 2.01 11.21 7.44
CA SER A 8 1.84 10.85 6.01
C SER A 8 2.00 9.35 5.76
N LEU A 9 1.47 8.85 4.64
CA LEU A 9 1.66 7.46 4.23
C LEU A 9 3.14 7.07 4.14
N LEU A 10 4.00 7.94 3.61
CA LEU A 10 5.44 7.69 3.54
C LEU A 10 6.09 7.56 4.92
N ALA A 11 5.58 8.27 5.93
CA ALA A 11 6.06 8.14 7.30
C ALA A 11 5.56 6.87 8.00
N ALA A 12 4.49 6.26 7.48
CA ALA A 12 3.97 4.99 7.95
C ALA A 12 4.66 3.77 7.29
N TYR A 13 5.51 3.96 6.29
CA TYR A 13 6.23 2.84 5.68
C TYR A 13 7.24 2.25 6.66
N ASP A 14 7.11 0.95 6.90
CA ASP A 14 7.77 0.22 7.98
C ASP A 14 8.36 -1.13 7.53
N ASN A 15 8.00 -1.61 6.34
CA ASN A 15 8.47 -2.88 5.80
C ASN A 15 8.98 -2.78 4.36
N VAL A 16 9.93 -3.66 4.02
CA VAL A 16 10.50 -3.80 2.66
C VAL A 16 9.79 -4.95 1.96
N CYS A 17 8.74 -4.65 1.21
CA CYS A 17 7.92 -5.65 0.52
C CYS A 17 8.27 -5.79 -0.98
N ILE A 18 8.93 -4.80 -1.58
CA ILE A 18 9.34 -4.80 -2.99
C ILE A 18 10.86 -4.70 -3.09
N GLY A 19 11.49 -5.59 -3.85
CA GLY A 19 12.94 -5.65 -3.94
C GLY A 19 13.46 -6.17 -5.27
N ASP A 20 14.76 -5.98 -5.46
CA ASP A 20 15.51 -6.48 -6.61
C ASP A 20 16.17 -7.82 -6.25
N LEU A 21 15.81 -8.89 -6.98
CA LEU A 21 16.29 -10.25 -6.66
C LEU A 21 17.82 -10.33 -6.60
N GLY A 22 18.33 -11.02 -5.56
CA GLY A 22 19.76 -11.21 -5.33
C GLY A 22 20.50 -9.97 -4.82
N THR A 23 19.83 -8.84 -4.61
CA THR A 23 20.45 -7.60 -4.11
C THR A 23 19.73 -7.02 -2.90
N THR A 24 18.40 -7.02 -2.89
CA THR A 24 17.60 -6.56 -1.75
C THR A 24 17.42 -7.66 -0.71
N VAL A 25 17.53 -7.29 0.57
CA VAL A 25 17.05 -8.11 1.69
C VAL A 25 15.67 -7.58 2.08
N GLY A 26 14.61 -8.18 1.53
CA GLY A 26 13.21 -7.82 1.78
C GLY A 26 12.47 -8.93 2.54
N SER A 27 11.30 -8.61 3.09
CA SER A 27 10.49 -9.54 3.86
C SER A 27 9.05 -9.04 4.02
N CYS A 28 8.29 -9.04 2.93
CA CYS A 28 6.89 -8.64 2.94
C CYS A 28 6.04 -9.43 3.97
N ASP A 29 6.33 -10.73 4.12
CA ASP A 29 5.64 -11.66 5.02
C ASP A 29 6.31 -11.85 6.38
N GLY A 30 7.42 -11.16 6.65
CA GLY A 30 8.23 -11.40 7.86
C GLY A 30 9.11 -12.66 7.82
N GLN A 31 9.13 -13.44 6.72
CA GLN A 31 9.90 -14.68 6.58
C GLN A 31 10.96 -14.61 5.46
N GLY A 32 11.23 -13.42 4.94
CA GLY A 32 12.22 -13.17 3.88
C GLY A 32 11.67 -13.33 2.47
N VAL A 33 10.34 -13.42 2.29
CA VAL A 33 9.70 -13.46 0.97
C VAL A 33 9.20 -12.05 0.64
N PHE A 34 9.41 -11.60 -0.59
CA PHE A 34 9.06 -10.26 -1.05
C PHE A 34 8.76 -10.26 -2.55
N PHE A 35 8.11 -9.22 -3.06
CA PHE A 35 7.83 -9.08 -4.48
C PHE A 35 9.08 -8.67 -5.26
N ASP A 36 9.33 -9.37 -6.37
CA ASP A 36 10.31 -8.96 -7.36
C ASP A 36 9.81 -7.71 -8.12
N ARG A 37 10.54 -6.60 -7.97
CA ARG A 37 10.23 -5.32 -8.61
C ARG A 37 10.12 -5.43 -10.12
N ALA A 38 11.00 -6.21 -10.77
CA ALA A 38 10.98 -6.33 -12.23
C ALA A 38 9.70 -7.06 -12.71
N GLN A 39 9.23 -8.04 -11.95
CA GLN A 39 7.98 -8.73 -12.25
C GLN A 39 6.75 -7.84 -12.03
N LEU A 40 6.73 -7.02 -10.98
CA LEU A 40 5.68 -6.02 -10.79
C LEU A 40 5.63 -5.02 -11.94
N ALA A 41 6.79 -4.51 -12.36
CA ALA A 41 6.90 -3.59 -13.49
C ALA A 41 6.37 -4.22 -14.79
N ALA A 42 6.70 -5.48 -15.06
CA ALA A 42 6.17 -6.23 -16.20
C ALA A 42 4.63 -6.45 -16.15
N LYS A 43 4.00 -6.22 -14.99
CA LYS A 43 2.54 -6.23 -14.79
C LYS A 43 1.93 -4.81 -14.71
N GLY A 44 2.74 -3.77 -14.94
CA GLY A 44 2.28 -2.37 -14.96
C GLY A 44 2.28 -1.67 -13.61
N PHE A 45 2.88 -2.25 -12.57
CA PHE A 45 3.11 -1.57 -11.29
C PHE A 45 4.56 -1.12 -11.20
N VAL A 46 4.81 0.18 -11.35
CA VAL A 46 6.16 0.77 -11.37
C VAL A 46 6.24 1.88 -10.33
N GLN A 47 7.20 1.77 -9.40
CA GLN A 47 7.48 2.83 -8.42
C GLN A 47 8.00 4.09 -9.13
N GLY A 48 7.42 5.24 -8.80
CA GLY A 48 7.69 6.53 -9.44
C GLY A 48 6.79 6.86 -10.62
N GLU A 49 5.88 5.95 -11.01
CA GLU A 49 4.90 6.18 -12.06
C GLU A 49 3.47 6.26 -11.49
N ARG A 50 2.53 6.73 -12.31
CA ARG A 50 1.12 6.78 -11.95
C ARG A 50 0.45 5.44 -12.24
N GLY A 51 -0.19 4.86 -11.24
CA GLY A 51 -1.02 3.66 -11.34
C GLY A 51 -2.51 3.98 -11.47
N THR A 52 -3.27 3.03 -12.01
CA THR A 52 -4.74 3.09 -12.10
C THR A 52 -5.38 1.91 -11.39
N VAL A 53 -6.56 2.11 -10.82
CA VAL A 53 -7.34 1.03 -10.21
C VAL A 53 -8.24 0.40 -11.28
N PRO A 54 -8.06 -0.88 -11.66
CA PRO A 54 -8.86 -1.49 -12.71
C PRO A 54 -10.36 -1.45 -12.41
N GLY A 55 -11.16 -1.01 -13.39
CA GLY A 55 -12.61 -0.94 -13.28
C GLY A 55 -13.16 0.32 -12.60
N THR A 56 -12.30 1.28 -12.26
CA THR A 56 -12.69 2.61 -11.76
C THR A 56 -11.90 3.71 -12.49
N ASP A 57 -12.26 4.97 -12.24
CA ASP A 57 -11.51 6.13 -12.73
C ASP A 57 -10.42 6.60 -11.73
N LEU A 58 -10.19 5.83 -10.65
CA LEU A 58 -9.20 6.17 -9.64
C LEU A 58 -7.78 5.91 -10.14
N ALA A 59 -6.89 6.85 -9.82
CA ALA A 59 -5.47 6.75 -10.09
C ALA A 59 -4.67 7.26 -8.89
N PHE A 60 -3.47 6.72 -8.72
CA PHE A 60 -2.60 6.98 -7.57
C PHE A 60 -1.16 7.13 -8.06
N ASP A 61 -0.40 7.98 -7.39
CA ASP A 61 1.04 8.07 -7.64
C ASP A 61 1.73 6.99 -6.81
N VAL A 62 2.49 6.11 -7.47
CA VAL A 62 3.28 5.10 -6.77
C VAL A 62 4.57 5.77 -6.31
N PRO A 63 4.85 5.87 -5.00
CA PRO A 63 6.06 6.55 -4.56
C PRO A 63 7.33 5.90 -5.11
N ALA A 64 8.29 6.73 -5.53
CA ALA A 64 9.60 6.27 -5.97
C ALA A 64 10.47 5.89 -4.76
N ILE A 65 10.37 4.64 -4.30
CA ILE A 65 11.14 4.14 -3.17
C ILE A 65 12.38 3.37 -3.66
N PRO A 66 13.60 3.76 -3.25
CA PRO A 66 14.81 2.98 -3.55
C PRO A 66 14.73 1.55 -3.02
N ALA A 67 15.36 0.60 -3.71
CA ALA A 67 15.37 -0.80 -3.27
C ALA A 67 15.97 -0.93 -1.86
N GLY A 68 15.36 -1.78 -1.02
CA GLY A 68 15.82 -2.02 0.34
C GLY A 68 15.46 -0.93 1.34
N GLN A 69 14.61 0.04 0.94
CA GLN A 69 13.95 0.96 1.87
C GLN A 69 12.50 0.50 2.09
N PRO A 70 11.90 0.84 3.25
CA PRO A 70 10.49 0.56 3.48
C PRO A 70 9.60 1.16 2.39
N ASP A 71 8.73 0.34 1.80
CA ASP A 71 7.92 0.68 0.63
C ASP A 71 6.43 0.43 0.81
N ASN A 72 6.04 -0.12 1.97
CA ASN A 72 4.66 -0.30 2.37
C ASN A 72 4.51 -0.01 3.87
N ALA A 73 3.28 0.30 4.28
CA ALA A 73 2.87 0.28 5.68
C ALA A 73 2.21 -1.06 5.97
N THR A 74 2.58 -1.71 7.07
CA THR A 74 1.86 -2.89 7.57
C THR A 74 0.56 -2.50 8.27
N GLY A 75 -0.29 -3.48 8.60
CA GLY A 75 -1.56 -3.24 9.29
C GLY A 75 -1.43 -2.98 10.80
N ASP A 76 -0.38 -2.31 11.26
CA ASP A 76 -0.02 -2.16 12.69
C ASP A 76 -0.87 -1.15 13.48
N GLY A 77 -1.95 -0.64 12.88
CA GLY A 77 -2.92 0.23 13.54
C GLY A 77 -2.55 1.71 13.58
N GLN A 78 -1.62 2.15 12.72
CA GLN A 78 -1.30 3.57 12.59
C GLN A 78 -2.47 4.39 12.02
N THR A 79 -2.47 5.69 12.36
CA THR A 79 -3.29 6.71 11.69
C THR A 79 -2.49 7.34 10.56
N ILE A 80 -3.08 7.39 9.36
CA ILE A 80 -2.48 8.01 8.17
C ILE A 80 -3.32 9.22 7.78
N GLU A 81 -2.69 10.39 7.73
CA GLU A 81 -3.27 11.62 7.22
C GLU A 81 -3.27 11.59 5.69
N LEU A 82 -4.44 11.76 5.10
CA LEU A 82 -4.61 11.79 3.65
C LEU A 82 -4.75 13.24 3.18
N GLU A 83 -3.91 13.63 2.24
CA GLU A 83 -4.10 14.87 1.48
C GLU A 83 -4.91 14.55 0.23
N VAL A 84 -6.19 14.95 0.23
CA VAL A 84 -7.11 14.73 -0.89
C VAL A 84 -7.72 16.06 -1.36
N PRO A 85 -8.17 16.16 -2.63
CA PRO A 85 -8.98 17.28 -3.08
C PRO A 85 -10.24 17.46 -2.21
N ALA A 86 -10.71 18.71 -2.08
CA ALA A 86 -11.87 19.04 -1.24
C ALA A 86 -13.18 18.37 -1.72
N ASP A 87 -13.23 17.93 -2.97
CA ASP A 87 -14.34 17.23 -3.61
C ASP A 87 -14.11 15.71 -3.74
N ALA A 88 -13.15 15.14 -3.00
CA ALA A 88 -12.91 13.70 -3.01
C ALA A 88 -14.09 12.92 -2.37
N GLU A 89 -14.77 12.12 -3.19
CA GLU A 89 -15.91 11.28 -2.75
C GLU A 89 -15.57 9.78 -2.70
N GLN A 90 -14.38 9.39 -3.17
CA GLN A 90 -13.97 8.00 -3.30
C GLN A 90 -12.57 7.78 -2.75
N LEU A 91 -12.37 6.63 -2.10
CA LEU A 91 -11.08 6.15 -1.62
C LEU A 91 -10.89 4.71 -2.09
N SER A 92 -9.67 4.40 -2.52
CA SER A 92 -9.23 3.02 -2.74
C SER A 92 -7.95 2.79 -1.96
N VAL A 93 -7.85 1.62 -1.32
CA VAL A 93 -6.65 1.17 -0.62
C VAL A 93 -6.06 0.01 -1.40
N ILE A 94 -4.77 0.10 -1.68
CA ILE A 94 -4.04 -0.88 -2.49
C ILE A 94 -3.10 -1.63 -1.57
N GLY A 95 -3.20 -2.95 -1.60
CA GLY A 95 -2.43 -3.83 -0.73
C GLY A 95 -2.66 -5.28 -1.05
N THR A 96 -2.09 -6.14 -0.21
CA THR A 96 -2.20 -7.59 -0.30
C THR A 96 -2.29 -8.19 1.10
N GLY A 97 -2.96 -9.33 1.22
CA GLY A 97 -2.83 -10.18 2.40
C GLY A 97 -1.56 -11.02 2.25
N THR A 98 -0.79 -11.15 3.33
CA THR A 98 0.32 -12.12 3.40
C THR A 98 -0.15 -13.37 4.12
N GLU A 99 0.34 -14.53 3.66
CA GLU A 99 0.11 -15.90 4.15
C GLU A 99 -1.35 -16.40 4.14
N LYS A 100 -2.32 -15.51 3.93
CA LYS A 100 -3.75 -15.78 3.80
C LYS A 100 -4.46 -14.52 3.35
N ASN A 101 -5.74 -14.67 3.07
CA ASN A 101 -6.65 -13.54 3.00
C ASN A 101 -6.68 -12.79 4.33
N GLN A 102 -6.61 -11.46 4.26
CA GLN A 102 -6.63 -10.58 5.42
C GLN A 102 -7.87 -9.69 5.35
N GLN A 103 -8.52 -9.54 6.50
CA GLN A 103 -9.63 -8.61 6.70
C GLN A 103 -9.36 -7.79 7.95
N ALA A 104 -9.53 -6.49 7.83
CA ALA A 104 -9.46 -5.55 8.93
C ALA A 104 -10.54 -4.49 8.76
N GLN A 105 -10.91 -3.83 9.85
CA GLN A 105 -11.75 -2.65 9.82
C GLN A 105 -10.94 -1.44 10.25
N GLY A 106 -10.90 -0.43 9.39
CA GLY A 106 -10.36 0.88 9.69
C GLY A 106 -11.47 1.89 10.01
N VAL A 107 -11.06 3.11 10.35
CA VAL A 107 -11.97 4.24 10.58
C VAL A 107 -11.47 5.41 9.75
N LEU A 108 -12.34 5.96 8.90
CA LEU A 108 -12.15 7.25 8.26
C LEU A 108 -12.64 8.32 9.24
N THR A 109 -11.80 9.32 9.48
CA THR A 109 -12.15 10.52 10.26
C THR A 109 -12.14 11.71 9.31
N PHE A 110 -13.23 12.47 9.27
CA PHE A 110 -13.39 13.61 8.37
C PHE A 110 -13.10 14.92 9.12
N ASP A 111 -12.82 15.99 8.36
CA ASP A 111 -12.48 17.32 8.91
C ASP A 111 -13.62 17.95 9.74
N ASP A 112 -14.86 17.53 9.51
CA ASP A 112 -16.03 17.95 10.31
C ASP A 112 -16.18 17.18 11.64
N GLY A 113 -15.26 16.25 11.92
CA GLY A 113 -15.23 15.41 13.11
C GLY A 113 -16.13 14.18 13.05
N SER A 114 -16.87 13.97 11.95
CA SER A 114 -17.58 12.72 11.72
C SER A 114 -16.62 11.58 11.40
N SER A 115 -17.11 10.34 11.52
CA SER A 115 -16.32 9.15 11.17
C SER A 115 -17.17 8.09 10.49
N GLN A 116 -16.50 7.27 9.68
CA GLN A 116 -17.10 6.17 8.94
C GLN A 116 -16.18 4.95 9.01
N PRO A 117 -16.71 3.74 9.33
CA PRO A 117 -15.93 2.52 9.21
C PRO A 117 -15.60 2.23 7.74
N ILE A 118 -14.41 1.71 7.50
CA ILE A 118 -14.00 1.20 6.18
C ILE A 118 -13.52 -0.23 6.34
N ASP A 119 -14.04 -1.13 5.51
CA ASP A 119 -13.58 -2.51 5.47
C ASP A 119 -12.37 -2.60 4.55
N LEU A 120 -11.30 -3.23 5.04
CA LEU A 120 -10.06 -3.48 4.32
C LEU A 120 -9.93 -4.99 4.10
N SER A 121 -10.15 -5.42 2.87
CA SER A 121 -10.09 -6.83 2.47
C SER A 121 -9.04 -7.03 1.39
N PHE A 122 -8.08 -7.91 1.65
CA PHE A 122 -7.04 -8.26 0.70
C PHE A 122 -6.94 -9.77 0.52
N GLY A 123 -6.82 -10.20 -0.74
CA GLY A 123 -6.56 -11.60 -1.06
C GLY A 123 -5.12 -12.01 -0.76
N ASP A 124 -4.88 -13.30 -0.58
CA ASP A 124 -3.55 -13.86 -0.34
C ASP A 124 -2.60 -13.64 -1.52
N TRP A 125 -1.42 -13.12 -1.24
CA TRP A 125 -0.41 -12.74 -2.23
C TRP A 125 0.08 -13.88 -3.14
N SER A 126 0.03 -15.13 -2.65
CA SER A 126 0.64 -16.30 -3.31
C SER A 126 -0.28 -16.99 -4.32
N GLY A 127 -1.56 -16.59 -4.41
CA GLY A 127 -2.49 -17.21 -5.37
C GLY A 127 -3.93 -16.75 -5.33
N ALA A 128 -4.34 -16.00 -4.30
CA ALA A 128 -5.71 -15.50 -4.16
C ALA A 128 -5.81 -13.97 -4.18
N ALA A 129 -4.75 -13.25 -4.58
CA ALA A 129 -4.71 -11.78 -4.59
C ALA A 129 -5.86 -11.12 -5.38
N ARG A 130 -6.43 -11.84 -6.37
CA ARG A 130 -7.59 -11.38 -7.16
C ARG A 130 -8.95 -11.69 -6.54
N ASN A 131 -8.97 -12.44 -5.43
CA ASN A 131 -10.17 -12.86 -4.71
C ASN A 131 -10.10 -12.34 -3.26
N PRO A 132 -10.16 -11.01 -3.04
CA PRO A 132 -10.36 -10.48 -1.71
C PRO A 132 -11.69 -11.01 -1.15
N VAL A 133 -11.70 -11.34 0.14
CA VAL A 133 -12.86 -11.88 0.88
C VAL A 133 -13.74 -10.79 1.44
#